data_AF-A0A7X5U7F0-F1
#
_entry.id   AF-A0A7X5U7F0-F1
#
_cell.length_a   1.000
_cell.length_b   1.000
_cell.length_c   1.000
_cell.angle_alpha   90.00
_cell.angle_beta   90.00
_cell.angle_gamma   90.00
#
_symmetry.space_group_name_H-M   'P 1'
#
loop_
_entity.id
_entity.type
_entity.pdbx_description
1 polymer ?
#
loop_
_entity_poly.entity_id
_entity_poly.type
_entity_poly.pdbx_seq_one_letter_code
_entity_poly.pdbx_strand_id
1 'polypeptide(L)'
;MRSLMVWKQCIPEVRHHGKAGTDRRRGHGAGDCMPQNNDQGAIMPTLQTPRAILAALATTGCLAANAEDVRLPSSAYVPHIEIRDGDAFEGNRSIHHDIVVVRDVNRYRDEKVILVRSTVQQRPSYAGLVWPFDEPEHEYGIALSMADAYHVWTQVVAPGLPGDQVRLVRQAPRSDGATDRTIQDKISFKTSVGIGTGVETNGPLAKDGGLSLGKLPISFTSGLEQSTERTVSMTLKDYFTDSFVTRTDYSQVAAWAFRLAPDIANDLWYSYSHYRIGPGWLYNLAKFTPMMQQAAIEVVSEWRIPGSYEGPIYIWTNSRVDSRTRSGQAGANFVERDPASEVSHLTEVDMATPQLARQQVVRLQSLSGNGDCLTQKHTDKPAITLESCTSGDVMPEQQWYLDNDSTYRNRASGMCLAADVLSGGAAAEACDGAMLNKQWEWRADRIHSRFMDGGAWRLYVRDGKPMTIFDPVRHQNTPSNPFHALLKPWSSYPHAPTQGDVVPALVGTSPQISQGLLSYKAIGNDERWQPVPVDSSR
;
A
#
# COMPACT_ATOMS: atom_id res chain seq x y z
N MET A 1 20.64 13.77 -19.75
CA MET A 1 20.52 13.56 -21.22
C MET A 1 21.06 12.18 -21.59
N ARG A 2 20.20 11.16 -21.62
CA ARG A 2 20.43 9.87 -22.30
C ARG A 2 19.06 9.34 -22.75
N SER A 3 19.03 8.86 -23.99
CA SER A 3 17.86 8.55 -24.82
C SER A 3 16.95 7.45 -24.28
N LEU A 4 15.64 7.66 -24.47
CA LEU A 4 14.65 6.57 -24.56
C LEU A 4 14.82 5.83 -25.89
N MET A 5 14.97 4.50 -25.82
CA MET A 5 14.78 3.59 -26.96
C MET A 5 13.34 3.09 -26.94
N VAL A 6 12.58 3.41 -28.00
CA VAL A 6 11.26 2.85 -28.29
C VAL A 6 11.45 1.66 -29.23
N TRP A 7 11.05 0.46 -28.81
CA TRP A 7 10.97 -0.71 -29.68
C TRP A 7 9.58 -0.76 -30.32
N LYS A 8 9.51 -0.52 -31.64
CA LYS A 8 8.34 -0.86 -32.48
C LYS A 8 8.57 -2.26 -33.07
N GLN A 9 7.67 -3.19 -32.77
CA GLN A 9 7.62 -4.49 -33.42
C GLN A 9 6.98 -4.39 -34.81
N CYS A 10 7.64 -5.02 -35.79
CA CYS A 10 7.20 -5.16 -37.17
C CYS A 10 6.15 -6.26 -37.30
N ILE A 11 5.06 -5.99 -38.02
CA ILE A 11 4.16 -6.99 -38.60
C ILE A 11 4.35 -6.93 -40.12
N PRO A 12 4.56 -8.06 -40.83
CA PRO A 12 4.77 -8.06 -42.27
C PRO A 12 3.44 -7.99 -43.03
N GLU A 13 3.33 -7.01 -43.92
CA GLU A 13 2.19 -6.77 -44.80
C GLU A 13 2.33 -7.62 -46.07
N VAL A 14 1.29 -8.40 -46.37
CA VAL A 14 1.18 -9.24 -47.58
C VAL A 14 0.80 -8.37 -48.77
N ARG A 15 1.64 -8.38 -49.81
CA ARG A 15 1.39 -7.71 -51.10
C ARG A 15 0.30 -8.41 -51.90
N HIS A 16 -0.67 -7.65 -52.39
CA HIS A 16 -1.33 -7.94 -53.67
C HIS A 16 -1.30 -6.72 -54.60
N HIS A 17 -0.90 -6.99 -55.85
CA HIS A 17 -0.81 -6.06 -56.97
C HIS A 17 -2.20 -5.58 -57.44
N GLY A 18 -2.30 -4.29 -57.78
CA GLY A 18 -3.38 -3.74 -58.61
C GLY A 18 -3.04 -2.33 -59.09
N LYS A 19 -2.90 -2.16 -60.40
CA LYS A 19 -2.39 -0.97 -61.11
C LYS A 19 -3.48 0.08 -61.42
N ALA A 20 -2.99 1.31 -61.64
CA ALA A 20 -3.51 2.40 -62.48
C ALA A 20 -4.73 3.19 -61.97
N GLY A 21 -4.82 4.51 -62.06
CA GLY A 21 -3.94 5.52 -62.66
C GLY A 21 -4.60 6.91 -62.65
N THR A 22 -3.79 7.93 -62.96
CA THR A 22 -4.12 9.30 -63.42
C THR A 22 -4.86 10.25 -62.45
N ASP A 23 -4.20 11.27 -61.90
CA ASP A 23 -3.76 12.55 -62.50
C ASP A 23 -4.86 13.63 -62.44
N ARG A 24 -4.74 14.62 -61.53
CA ARG A 24 -4.51 16.04 -61.89
C ARG A 24 -4.73 17.03 -60.73
N ARG A 25 -3.68 17.84 -60.58
CA ARG A 25 -3.66 19.32 -60.46
C ARG A 25 -4.12 20.02 -59.18
N ARG A 26 -3.09 20.64 -58.58
CA ARG A 26 -2.89 22.08 -58.30
C ARG A 26 -3.83 22.75 -57.29
N GLY A 27 -3.19 23.25 -56.25
CA GLY A 27 -2.97 24.70 -56.16
C GLY A 27 -3.27 25.29 -54.80
N HIS A 28 -2.22 25.89 -54.19
CA HIS A 28 -2.17 27.11 -53.37
C HIS A 28 -3.39 27.47 -52.51
N GLY A 29 -3.25 27.86 -51.25
CA GLY A 29 -2.10 28.44 -50.57
C GLY A 29 -2.55 29.01 -49.23
N ALA A 30 -1.55 29.42 -48.46
CA ALA A 30 -1.59 29.90 -47.08
C ALA A 30 -2.55 31.07 -46.79
N GLY A 31 -2.85 31.27 -45.50
CA GLY A 31 -3.37 32.55 -45.01
C GLY A 31 -3.93 32.52 -43.59
N ASP A 32 -3.03 32.64 -42.61
CA ASP A 32 -3.10 33.52 -41.43
C ASP A 32 -4.27 33.52 -40.43
N CYS A 33 -3.94 33.03 -39.22
CA CYS A 33 -3.80 33.77 -37.96
C CYS A 33 -4.76 34.90 -37.54
N MET A 34 -5.18 34.76 -36.28
CA MET A 34 -5.34 35.77 -35.20
C MET A 34 -6.74 36.36 -34.92
N PRO A 35 -7.00 36.79 -33.66
CA PRO A 35 -8.18 36.39 -32.88
C PRO A 35 -9.01 37.60 -32.41
N GLN A 36 -10.11 37.37 -31.68
CA GLN A 36 -10.65 38.40 -30.78
C GLN A 36 -11.47 37.81 -29.62
N ASN A 37 -11.08 38.23 -28.42
CA ASN A 37 -11.82 38.17 -27.16
C ASN A 37 -13.15 38.92 -27.26
N ASN A 38 -14.16 38.50 -26.48
CA ASN A 38 -14.67 39.36 -25.41
C ASN A 38 -15.60 38.63 -24.44
N ASP A 39 -15.37 38.95 -23.17
CA ASP A 39 -16.21 38.73 -22.00
C ASP A 39 -17.64 39.27 -22.18
N GLN A 40 -18.60 38.68 -21.46
CA GLN A 40 -19.35 39.33 -20.36
C GLN A 40 -20.64 38.56 -20.01
N GLY A 41 -20.95 38.52 -18.71
CA GLY A 41 -22.32 38.78 -18.25
C GLY A 41 -23.07 37.63 -17.58
N ALA A 42 -23.10 37.67 -16.25
CA ALA A 42 -23.92 36.86 -15.34
C ALA A 42 -25.43 36.99 -15.56
N ILE A 43 -26.22 36.08 -14.94
CA ILE A 43 -27.39 36.36 -14.07
C ILE A 43 -27.98 35.01 -13.57
N MET A 44 -28.14 34.89 -12.24
CA MET A 44 -28.95 33.86 -11.56
C MET A 44 -30.45 34.16 -11.68
N PRO A 45 -31.32 33.16 -11.46
CA PRO A 45 -32.23 33.34 -10.33
C PRO A 45 -32.44 32.09 -9.46
N THR A 46 -32.58 32.39 -8.16
CA THR A 46 -33.13 31.60 -7.05
C THR A 46 -34.62 31.30 -7.24
N LEU A 47 -35.11 30.14 -6.77
CA LEU A 47 -36.49 29.96 -6.29
C LEU A 47 -36.66 28.68 -5.42
N GLN A 48 -36.87 28.97 -4.13
CA GLN A 48 -37.83 28.41 -3.16
C GLN A 48 -38.12 26.90 -3.05
N THR A 49 -37.92 26.43 -1.81
CA THR A 49 -38.46 25.22 -1.16
C THR A 49 -39.96 25.32 -0.85
N PRO A 50 -40.60 24.16 -0.59
CA PRO A 50 -41.47 24.05 0.58
C PRO A 50 -41.15 22.82 1.45
N ARG A 51 -41.27 23.03 2.77
CA ARG A 51 -41.29 22.04 3.85
C ARG A 51 -42.70 21.46 4.05
N ALA A 52 -42.78 20.20 4.46
CA ALA A 52 -43.64 19.60 5.51
C ALA A 52 -44.06 18.16 5.11
N ILE A 53 -44.24 17.12 5.95
CA ILE A 53 -43.93 16.76 7.36
C ILE A 53 -44.46 15.31 7.56
N LEU A 54 -43.80 14.51 8.43
CA LEU A 54 -44.25 13.25 9.12
C LEU A 54 -44.49 11.97 8.26
N ALA A 55 -44.23 10.72 8.67
CA ALA A 55 -43.98 10.05 9.96
C ALA A 55 -43.21 8.72 9.70
N ALA A 56 -42.16 8.36 10.46
CA ALA A 56 -42.12 7.41 11.61
C ALA A 56 -42.33 5.91 11.29
N LEU A 57 -41.51 5.08 11.97
CA LEU A 57 -41.41 3.59 12.02
C LEU A 57 -40.36 3.02 11.03
N ALA A 58 -39.36 2.22 11.40
CA ALA A 58 -39.11 1.46 12.62
C ALA A 58 -37.61 1.37 12.94
N THR A 59 -37.31 1.52 14.22
CA THR A 59 -36.05 1.13 14.86
C THR A 59 -35.89 -0.39 14.84
N THR A 60 -34.88 -0.89 14.14
CA THR A 60 -34.34 -2.24 14.40
C THR A 60 -32.85 -2.08 14.62
N GLY A 61 -32.43 -2.29 15.87
CA GLY A 61 -31.05 -2.18 16.28
C GLY A 61 -30.21 -3.20 15.55
N CYS A 62 -29.28 -2.73 14.72
CA CYS A 62 -28.10 -3.51 14.40
C CYS A 62 -27.23 -3.51 15.66
N LEU A 63 -27.15 -4.68 16.28
CA LEU A 63 -26.08 -5.04 17.20
C LEU A 63 -24.76 -4.66 16.53
N ALA A 64 -24.13 -3.61 17.03
CA ALA A 64 -22.73 -3.34 16.76
C ALA A 64 -21.96 -4.55 17.31
N ALA A 65 -21.59 -5.47 16.42
CA ALA A 65 -20.47 -6.34 16.69
C ALA A 65 -19.25 -5.43 16.77
N ASN A 66 -18.94 -5.00 17.99
CA ASN A 66 -17.68 -4.39 18.32
C ASN A 66 -16.61 -5.40 17.90
N ALA A 67 -16.01 -5.21 16.73
CA ALA A 67 -14.65 -5.66 16.55
C ALA A 67 -13.88 -4.89 17.62
N GLU A 68 -13.51 -5.59 18.69
CA GLU A 68 -12.49 -5.12 19.60
C GLU A 68 -11.24 -4.98 18.72
N ASP A 69 -11.03 -3.77 18.18
CA ASP A 69 -9.73 -3.30 17.77
C ASP A 69 -8.87 -3.50 19.01
N VAL A 70 -8.10 -4.58 19.02
CA VAL A 70 -7.00 -4.75 19.97
C VAL A 70 -6.09 -3.58 19.66
N ARG A 71 -6.29 -2.47 20.38
CA ARG A 71 -5.41 -1.31 20.34
C ARG A 71 -4.06 -1.83 20.80
N LEU A 72 -3.20 -2.07 19.81
CA LEU A 72 -1.82 -2.40 20.05
C LEU A 72 -1.24 -1.33 20.99
N PRO A 73 -0.41 -1.71 21.98
CA PRO A 73 0.42 -0.71 22.65
C PRO A 73 1.16 0.08 21.57
N SER A 74 1.27 1.39 21.73
CA SER A 74 1.83 2.36 20.77
C SER A 74 3.32 2.14 20.40
N SER A 75 3.85 0.94 20.64
CA SER A 75 5.23 0.52 20.46
C SER A 75 5.38 -0.76 19.62
N ALA A 76 4.31 -1.34 19.09
CA ALA A 76 4.37 -2.52 18.23
C ALA A 76 4.58 -2.13 16.76
N TYR A 77 5.73 -2.47 16.18
CA TYR A 77 6.01 -2.22 14.77
C TYR A 77 5.38 -3.31 13.91
N VAL A 78 4.57 -2.89 12.94
CA VAL A 78 3.92 -3.75 11.96
C VAL A 78 4.32 -3.21 10.60
N PRO A 79 5.13 -3.95 9.81
CA PRO A 79 5.50 -3.48 8.49
C PRO A 79 4.28 -3.50 7.56
N HIS A 80 3.73 -2.32 7.28
CA HIS A 80 2.53 -2.15 6.47
C HIS A 80 2.50 -0.82 5.73
N ILE A 81 1.78 -0.79 4.61
CA ILE A 81 1.37 0.42 3.90
C ILE A 81 -0.08 0.28 3.43
N GLU A 82 -0.77 1.41 3.31
CA GLU A 82 -2.08 1.50 2.68
C GLU A 82 -2.02 2.53 1.54
N ILE A 83 -2.61 2.17 0.40
CA ILE A 83 -2.63 3.00 -0.81
C ILE A 83 -4.06 3.08 -1.30
N ARG A 84 -4.51 4.29 -1.63
CA ARG A 84 -5.79 4.54 -2.28
C ARG A 84 -5.53 5.31 -3.56
N ASP A 85 -5.99 4.75 -4.66
CA ASP A 85 -5.73 5.25 -6.00
C ASP A 85 -6.94 4.97 -6.90
N GLY A 86 -7.09 5.68 -8.00
CA GLY A 86 -8.17 5.41 -8.94
C GLY A 86 -8.34 6.43 -10.04
N ASP A 87 -8.99 5.98 -11.11
CA ASP A 87 -9.26 6.76 -12.31
C ASP A 87 -10.76 6.83 -12.61
N ALA A 88 -11.17 7.95 -13.20
CA ALA A 88 -12.49 8.14 -13.80
C ALA A 88 -12.35 8.18 -15.33
N PHE A 89 -13.34 7.61 -16.01
CA PHE A 89 -13.37 7.45 -17.45
C PHE A 89 -14.68 8.00 -18.03
N GLU A 90 -14.75 8.11 -19.35
CA GLU A 90 -15.95 8.55 -20.05
C GLU A 90 -17.18 7.70 -19.72
N GLY A 91 -18.34 8.35 -19.69
CA GLY A 91 -19.61 7.69 -19.39
C GLY A 91 -19.79 7.35 -17.91
N ASN A 92 -19.22 8.13 -16.98
CA ASN A 92 -19.31 7.91 -15.52
C ASN A 92 -18.81 6.53 -15.07
N ARG A 93 -17.77 6.01 -15.73
CA ARG A 93 -17.11 4.77 -15.34
C ARG A 93 -15.91 5.11 -14.45
N SER A 94 -15.58 4.25 -13.50
CA SER A 94 -14.40 4.44 -12.66
C SER A 94 -13.86 3.14 -12.11
N ILE A 95 -12.58 3.12 -11.77
CA ILE A 95 -11.94 2.05 -11.02
C ILE A 95 -11.18 2.70 -9.86
N HIS A 96 -11.43 2.23 -8.64
CA HIS A 96 -10.71 2.65 -7.44
C HIS A 96 -10.08 1.45 -6.75
N HIS A 97 -8.80 1.57 -6.41
CA HIS A 97 -8.05 0.62 -5.61
C HIS A 97 -7.95 1.09 -4.14
N ASP A 98 -8.21 0.18 -3.21
CA ASP A 98 -7.83 0.25 -1.80
C ASP A 98 -6.90 -0.93 -1.54
N ILE A 99 -5.60 -0.64 -1.52
CA ILE A 99 -4.52 -1.62 -1.44
C ILE A 99 -3.91 -1.58 -0.05
N VAL A 100 -3.75 -2.76 0.55
CA VAL A 100 -2.98 -2.93 1.78
C VAL A 100 -1.87 -3.90 1.52
N VAL A 101 -0.64 -3.51 1.87
CA VAL A 101 0.50 -4.41 1.86
C VAL A 101 0.99 -4.58 3.27
N VAL A 102 1.17 -5.83 3.70
CA VAL A 102 1.75 -6.16 5.01
C VAL A 102 2.85 -7.19 4.82
N ARG A 103 3.96 -7.01 5.53
CA ARG A 103 4.99 -8.05 5.59
C ARG A 103 4.69 -9.01 6.75
N ASP A 104 4.39 -10.25 6.39
CA ASP A 104 4.13 -11.38 7.30
C ASP A 104 5.45 -12.10 7.57
N VAL A 105 6.02 -11.86 8.75
CA VAL A 105 7.30 -12.42 9.20
C VAL A 105 7.05 -13.32 10.39
N ASN A 106 7.42 -14.59 10.27
CA ASN A 106 7.49 -15.54 11.37
C ASN A 106 8.69 -16.49 11.20
N ARG A 107 8.84 -17.46 12.10
CA ARG A 107 9.96 -18.40 12.08
C ARG A 107 10.06 -19.23 10.78
N TYR A 108 8.95 -19.43 10.08
CA TYR A 108 8.83 -20.32 8.92
C TYR A 108 8.53 -19.58 7.61
N ARG A 109 8.29 -18.26 7.67
CA ARG A 109 7.77 -17.49 6.54
C ARG A 109 8.23 -16.04 6.62
N ASP A 110 8.63 -15.50 5.48
CA ASP A 110 8.82 -14.06 5.25
C ASP A 110 8.20 -13.76 3.89
N GLU A 111 6.97 -13.26 3.88
CA GLU A 111 6.19 -12.94 2.68
C GLU A 111 5.61 -11.52 2.80
N LYS A 112 5.46 -10.82 1.68
CA LYS A 112 4.60 -9.64 1.61
C LYS A 112 3.22 -10.09 1.12
N VAL A 113 2.19 -9.79 1.92
CA VAL A 113 0.78 -10.04 1.63
C VAL A 113 0.18 -8.77 1.07
N ILE A 114 -0.47 -8.86 -0.08
CA ILE A 114 -1.07 -7.73 -0.79
C ILE A 114 -2.56 -7.99 -0.88
N LEU A 115 -3.36 -7.18 -0.18
CA LEU A 115 -4.81 -7.14 -0.36
C LEU A 115 -5.14 -6.03 -1.37
N VAL A 116 -5.85 -6.39 -2.44
CA VAL A 116 -6.36 -5.42 -3.41
C VAL A 116 -7.87 -5.47 -3.36
N ARG A 117 -8.50 -4.41 -2.86
CA ARG A 117 -9.94 -4.17 -3.05
C ARG A 117 -10.13 -3.22 -4.22
N SER A 118 -10.90 -3.64 -5.21
CA SER A 118 -11.25 -2.83 -6.37
C SER A 118 -12.73 -2.49 -6.33
N THR A 119 -13.05 -1.19 -6.39
CA THR A 119 -14.41 -0.69 -6.58
C THR A 119 -14.53 -0.17 -8.00
N VAL A 120 -15.43 -0.77 -8.78
CA VAL A 120 -15.59 -0.49 -10.20
C VAL A 120 -17.00 0.04 -10.46
N GLN A 121 -17.11 1.26 -10.95
CA GLN A 121 -18.35 1.79 -11.51
C GLN A 121 -18.35 1.53 -13.00
N GLN A 122 -19.33 0.77 -13.49
CA GLN A 122 -19.33 0.32 -14.86
C GLN A 122 -20.73 0.42 -15.49
N ARG A 123 -20.76 0.76 -16.78
CA ARG A 123 -21.98 0.76 -17.58
C ARG A 123 -21.72 0.48 -19.06
N PRO A 124 -22.65 -0.19 -19.75
CA PRO A 124 -22.64 -0.23 -21.21
C PRO A 124 -22.69 1.20 -21.77
N SER A 125 -22.13 1.35 -22.97
CA SER A 125 -22.15 2.57 -23.76
C SER A 125 -23.58 2.98 -24.10
N TYR A 126 -24.46 1.99 -24.22
CA TYR A 126 -25.89 2.20 -24.40
C TYR A 126 -26.71 1.18 -23.60
N ALA A 127 -27.69 1.67 -22.85
CA ALA A 127 -28.69 0.86 -22.16
C ALA A 127 -30.06 1.55 -22.27
N GLY A 128 -31.10 0.76 -22.50
CA GLY A 128 -32.47 1.23 -22.63
C GLY A 128 -33.09 0.96 -24.00
N LEU A 129 -34.16 1.71 -24.30
CA LEU A 129 -35.03 1.53 -25.46
C LEU A 129 -34.49 2.25 -26.69
N VAL A 130 -34.29 1.51 -27.78
CA VAL A 130 -33.93 2.07 -29.09
C VAL A 130 -35.19 2.28 -29.92
N TRP A 131 -35.33 3.47 -30.48
CA TRP A 131 -36.30 3.80 -31.52
C TRP A 131 -35.56 4.24 -32.80
N PRO A 132 -36.00 3.82 -33.99
CA PRO A 132 -35.36 4.20 -35.24
C PRO A 132 -35.98 5.47 -35.86
N PHE A 133 -37.02 6.04 -35.25
CA PHE A 133 -37.76 7.20 -35.76
C PHE A 133 -37.73 8.36 -34.76
N ASP A 134 -37.99 9.58 -35.23
CA ASP A 134 -37.91 10.82 -34.42
C ASP A 134 -39.08 11.04 -33.45
N GLU A 135 -40.08 10.14 -33.42
CA GLU A 135 -41.19 10.20 -32.47
C GLU A 135 -41.03 9.16 -31.36
N PRO A 136 -40.56 9.55 -30.16
CA PRO A 136 -40.52 8.67 -29.01
C PRO A 136 -41.92 8.56 -28.40
N GLU A 137 -42.57 7.41 -28.56
CA GLU A 137 -43.40 6.91 -27.47
C GLU A 137 -42.42 6.61 -26.33
N HIS A 138 -42.32 7.53 -25.36
CA HIS A 138 -41.27 7.53 -24.32
C HIS A 138 -41.26 6.27 -23.44
N GLU A 139 -42.26 5.41 -23.59
CA GLU A 139 -42.47 4.20 -22.81
C GLU A 139 -42.10 2.91 -23.57
N TYR A 140 -41.91 2.98 -24.91
CA TYR A 140 -41.72 1.80 -25.76
C TYR A 140 -40.55 1.89 -26.75
N GLY A 141 -39.93 0.74 -27.02
CA GLY A 141 -38.76 0.58 -27.89
C GLY A 141 -38.90 -0.58 -28.87
N ILE A 142 -38.39 -0.48 -30.11
CA ILE A 142 -38.33 -1.66 -31.02
C ILE A 142 -37.18 -2.59 -30.66
N ALA A 143 -36.19 -2.06 -29.95
CA ALA A 143 -35.10 -2.82 -29.37
C ALA A 143 -34.80 -2.37 -27.95
N LEU A 144 -34.26 -3.28 -27.16
CA LEU A 144 -33.83 -3.06 -25.80
C LEU A 144 -32.39 -3.54 -25.67
N SER A 145 -31.51 -2.65 -25.23
CA SER A 145 -30.11 -2.96 -24.94
C SER A 145 -29.85 -2.89 -23.44
N MET A 146 -29.07 -3.83 -22.93
CA MET A 146 -28.79 -3.98 -21.50
C MET A 146 -27.44 -4.66 -21.28
N ALA A 147 -26.90 -4.57 -20.08
CA ALA A 147 -25.72 -5.36 -19.73
C ALA A 147 -26.07 -6.86 -19.69
N ASP A 148 -25.40 -7.69 -20.49
CA ASP A 148 -25.45 -9.15 -20.35
C ASP A 148 -24.55 -9.61 -19.21
N ALA A 149 -23.34 -9.06 -19.16
CA ALA A 149 -22.38 -9.38 -18.13
C ALA A 149 -21.43 -8.20 -17.85
N TYR A 150 -21.11 -8.01 -16.58
CA TYR A 150 -20.00 -7.16 -16.17
C TYR A 150 -18.79 -8.02 -15.86
N HIS A 151 -17.66 -7.70 -16.48
CA HIS A 151 -16.41 -8.39 -16.25
C HIS A 151 -15.45 -7.50 -15.48
N VAL A 152 -14.76 -8.07 -14.50
CA VAL A 152 -13.69 -7.42 -13.75
C VAL A 152 -12.53 -8.41 -13.61
N TRP A 153 -11.31 -7.97 -13.89
CA TRP A 153 -10.11 -8.78 -13.68
C TRP A 153 -9.05 -7.95 -12.97
N THR A 154 -8.43 -8.54 -11.95
CA THR A 154 -7.31 -7.94 -11.22
C THR A 154 -6.09 -8.85 -11.34
N GLN A 155 -4.95 -8.25 -11.66
CA GLN A 155 -3.67 -8.92 -11.80
C GLN A 155 -2.61 -8.17 -11.00
N VAL A 156 -1.79 -8.91 -10.26
CA VAL A 156 -0.56 -8.40 -9.65
C VAL A 156 0.63 -8.92 -10.43
N VAL A 157 1.56 -8.04 -10.80
CA VAL A 157 2.80 -8.36 -11.49
C VAL A 157 3.98 -7.80 -10.69
N ALA A 158 4.99 -8.63 -10.46
CA ALA A 158 6.21 -8.25 -9.78
C ALA A 158 7.41 -8.54 -10.72
N PRO A 159 7.95 -7.53 -11.42
CA PRO A 159 9.07 -7.74 -12.33
C PRO A 159 10.25 -8.43 -11.65
N GLY A 160 10.84 -9.40 -12.33
CA GLY A 160 11.97 -10.19 -11.80
C GLY A 160 11.56 -11.35 -10.90
N LEU A 161 10.29 -11.47 -10.51
CA LEU A 161 9.75 -12.69 -9.92
C LEU A 161 9.11 -13.57 -10.99
N PRO A 162 9.32 -14.89 -10.94
CA PRO A 162 8.55 -15.83 -11.76
C PRO A 162 7.09 -15.87 -11.28
N GLY A 163 6.16 -16.20 -12.19
CA GLY A 163 4.73 -16.14 -11.90
C GLY A 163 4.23 -17.10 -10.82
N ASP A 164 4.99 -18.13 -10.47
CA ASP A 164 4.71 -19.04 -9.35
C ASP A 164 5.06 -18.43 -7.97
N GLN A 165 5.87 -17.37 -7.94
CA GLN A 165 6.18 -16.60 -6.74
C GLN A 165 5.21 -15.44 -6.51
N VAL A 166 4.41 -15.05 -7.50
CA VAL A 166 3.30 -14.09 -7.36
C VAL A 166 1.99 -14.86 -7.28
N ARG A 167 1.62 -15.25 -6.06
CA ARG A 167 0.54 -16.22 -5.83
C ARG A 167 -0.76 -15.53 -5.44
N LEU A 168 -1.83 -15.81 -6.17
CA LEU A 168 -3.19 -15.52 -5.75
C LEU A 168 -3.60 -16.56 -4.68
N VAL A 169 -3.91 -16.08 -3.49
CA VAL A 169 -4.27 -16.92 -2.34
C VAL A 169 -5.78 -17.07 -2.22
N ARG A 170 -6.49 -15.93 -2.30
CA ARG A 170 -7.94 -15.84 -2.10
C ARG A 170 -8.51 -14.74 -2.97
N GLN A 171 -9.78 -14.88 -3.33
CA GLN A 171 -10.54 -13.85 -4.01
C GLN A 171 -12.01 -13.90 -3.56
N ALA A 172 -12.67 -12.74 -3.55
CA ALA A 172 -14.08 -12.58 -3.25
C ALA A 172 -14.69 -11.45 -4.12
N PRO A 173 -15.99 -11.52 -4.45
CA PRO A 173 -16.93 -12.57 -4.10
C PRO A 173 -16.61 -13.92 -4.76
N ARG A 174 -17.04 -15.02 -4.11
CA ARG A 174 -16.94 -16.36 -4.70
C ARG A 174 -18.10 -16.60 -5.66
N SER A 175 -17.94 -17.58 -6.56
CA SER A 175 -19.02 -17.96 -7.46
C SER A 175 -20.25 -18.38 -6.68
N ASP A 176 -21.39 -17.87 -7.11
CA ASP A 176 -22.70 -18.16 -6.56
C ASP A 176 -23.72 -18.12 -7.71
N GLY A 177 -24.76 -18.94 -7.63
CA GLY A 177 -25.84 -18.96 -8.62
C GLY A 177 -27.05 -18.11 -8.23
N ALA A 178 -26.97 -17.33 -7.15
CA ALA A 178 -28.12 -16.60 -6.62
C ALA A 178 -28.22 -15.24 -7.30
N THR A 179 -29.38 -14.97 -7.90
CA THR A 179 -29.58 -13.80 -8.78
C THR A 179 -30.05 -12.56 -8.04
N ASP A 180 -30.64 -12.73 -6.85
CA ASP A 180 -31.09 -11.67 -5.96
C ASP A 180 -30.47 -11.85 -4.58
N ARG A 181 -29.38 -11.10 -4.29
CA ARG A 181 -28.70 -11.21 -2.99
C ARG A 181 -27.89 -9.97 -2.64
N THR A 182 -27.76 -9.73 -1.34
CA THR A 182 -26.72 -8.85 -0.82
C THR A 182 -25.48 -9.69 -0.51
N ILE A 183 -24.38 -9.36 -1.16
CA ILE A 183 -23.05 -9.90 -0.91
C ILE A 183 -22.42 -9.11 0.23
N GLN A 184 -21.89 -9.83 1.22
CA GLN A 184 -21.07 -9.26 2.28
C GLN A 184 -19.92 -10.24 2.57
N ASP A 185 -18.97 -10.31 1.63
CA ASP A 185 -17.84 -11.23 1.72
C ASP A 185 -16.63 -10.51 2.33
N LYS A 186 -15.84 -11.25 3.10
CA LYS A 186 -14.71 -10.71 3.84
C LYS A 186 -13.46 -11.54 3.59
N ILE A 187 -12.38 -10.86 3.25
CA ILE A 187 -11.03 -11.43 3.27
C ILE A 187 -10.30 -10.84 4.46
N SER A 188 -9.88 -11.72 5.37
CA SER A 188 -9.00 -11.38 6.48
C SER A 188 -7.71 -12.17 6.36
N PHE A 189 -6.59 -11.51 6.63
CA PHE A 189 -5.33 -12.17 6.94
C PHE A 189 -4.91 -11.81 8.35
N LYS A 190 -4.22 -12.75 8.98
CA LYS A 190 -3.57 -12.53 10.27
C LYS A 190 -2.07 -12.53 10.08
N THR A 191 -1.39 -11.51 10.59
CA THR A 191 0.08 -11.44 10.63
C THR A 191 0.56 -11.59 12.07
N SER A 192 1.70 -12.25 12.25
CA SER A 192 2.37 -12.26 13.55
C SER A 192 3.06 -10.91 13.75
N VAL A 193 2.77 -10.23 14.86
CA VAL A 193 3.41 -8.98 15.23
C VAL A 193 4.63 -9.29 16.06
N GLY A 194 5.79 -8.79 15.63
CA GLY A 194 7.00 -8.89 16.42
C GLY A 194 7.07 -7.80 17.48
N ILE A 195 7.42 -8.17 18.71
CA ILE A 195 7.71 -7.22 19.77
C ILE A 195 9.16 -7.45 20.21
N GLY A 196 10.02 -6.44 20.09
CA GLY A 196 11.45 -6.56 20.37
C GLY A 196 11.79 -6.91 21.83
N THR A 197 10.86 -6.70 22.75
CA THR A 197 10.82 -7.22 24.12
C THR A 197 9.34 -7.24 24.53
N GLY A 198 8.87 -8.12 25.43
CA GLY A 198 7.43 -8.32 25.69
C GLY A 198 6.62 -7.04 25.93
N VAL A 199 5.29 -7.09 25.76
CA VAL A 199 4.38 -5.95 26.04
C VAL A 199 4.66 -5.32 27.43
N GLU A 200 5.12 -6.15 28.37
CA GLU A 200 5.46 -5.77 29.75
C GLU A 200 6.70 -4.87 29.88
N THR A 201 7.61 -4.83 28.91
CA THR A 201 8.84 -4.01 28.97
C THR A 201 8.70 -2.68 28.23
N ASN A 202 8.01 -2.66 27.08
CA ASN A 202 7.91 -1.44 26.25
C ASN A 202 7.09 -0.32 26.89
N GLY A 203 6.00 -0.63 27.58
CA GLY A 203 5.17 0.36 28.27
C GLY A 203 5.94 1.13 29.36
N PRO A 204 6.62 0.43 30.29
CA PRO A 204 7.49 1.06 31.28
C PRO A 204 8.70 1.77 30.67
N LEU A 205 9.35 1.19 29.63
CA LEU A 205 10.45 1.83 28.90
C LEU A 205 10.04 3.19 28.33
N ALA A 206 8.86 3.28 27.71
CA ALA A 206 8.35 4.53 27.13
C ALA A 206 8.09 5.61 28.20
N LYS A 207 7.64 5.23 29.40
CA LYS A 207 7.39 6.17 30.52
C LYS A 207 8.66 6.80 31.07
N ASP A 208 9.76 6.05 31.10
CA ASP A 208 11.06 6.52 31.61
C ASP A 208 11.98 7.12 30.51
N GLY A 209 11.42 7.40 29.32
CA GLY A 209 12.14 8.01 28.20
C GLY A 209 13.03 7.06 27.40
N GLY A 210 12.93 5.75 27.65
CA GLY A 210 13.55 4.69 26.85
C GLY A 210 12.73 4.38 25.60
N LEU A 211 12.88 5.17 24.54
CA LEU A 211 12.34 4.79 23.23
C LEU A 211 13.04 3.51 22.76
N SER A 212 12.29 2.42 22.54
CA SER A 212 12.82 1.14 22.03
C SER A 212 12.98 1.11 20.51
N LEU A 213 12.34 2.06 19.81
CA LEU A 213 12.31 2.13 18.36
C LEU A 213 13.73 2.23 17.77
N GLY A 214 14.08 1.29 16.89
CA GLY A 214 15.41 1.17 16.31
C GLY A 214 16.54 0.87 17.29
N LYS A 215 16.28 0.74 18.61
CA LYS A 215 17.28 0.40 19.64
C LYS A 215 17.30 -1.07 20.03
N LEU A 216 16.20 -1.78 19.75
CA LEU A 216 16.05 -3.21 19.96
C LEU A 216 15.59 -3.86 18.65
N PRO A 217 16.13 -5.03 18.30
CA PRO A 217 15.62 -5.78 17.16
C PRO A 217 14.24 -6.34 17.47
N ILE A 218 13.43 -6.52 16.43
CA ILE A 218 12.07 -7.03 16.57
C ILE A 218 12.08 -8.55 16.50
N SER A 219 11.63 -9.19 17.58
CA SER A 219 11.45 -10.64 17.65
C SER A 219 10.01 -11.01 17.29
N PHE A 220 9.84 -11.80 16.23
CA PHE A 220 8.55 -12.34 15.79
C PHE A 220 8.27 -13.64 16.55
N THR A 221 7.63 -13.53 17.72
CA THR A 221 7.12 -14.68 18.48
C THR A 221 5.63 -14.82 18.24
N SER A 222 5.11 -16.05 18.20
CA SER A 222 3.72 -16.41 17.84
C SER A 222 2.65 -15.95 18.84
N GLY A 223 2.95 -15.00 19.74
CA GLY A 223 2.07 -14.60 20.84
C GLY A 223 1.12 -13.43 20.51
N LEU A 224 1.45 -12.60 19.51
CA LEU A 224 0.63 -11.44 19.12
C LEU A 224 0.28 -11.53 17.64
N GLU A 225 -1.02 -11.62 17.34
CA GLU A 225 -1.55 -11.61 15.97
C GLU A 225 -2.27 -10.29 15.69
N GLN A 226 -2.02 -9.68 14.54
CA GLN A 226 -2.86 -8.61 14.02
C GLN A 226 -3.69 -9.16 12.86
N SER A 227 -5.00 -8.92 12.91
CA SER A 227 -5.90 -9.21 11.79
C SER A 227 -6.06 -7.95 10.96
N THR A 228 -5.84 -8.04 9.65
CA THR A 228 -6.18 -7.00 8.69
C THR A 228 -7.26 -7.55 7.78
N GLU A 229 -8.30 -6.74 7.58
CA GLU A 229 -9.54 -7.20 6.97
C GLU A 229 -10.01 -6.21 5.91
N ARG A 230 -10.52 -6.76 4.80
CA ARG A 230 -11.25 -6.00 3.77
C ARG A 230 -12.55 -6.73 3.45
N THR A 231 -13.63 -5.95 3.45
CA THR A 231 -14.98 -6.42 3.19
C THR A 231 -15.43 -5.86 1.86
N VAL A 232 -16.04 -6.70 1.03
CA VAL A 232 -16.78 -6.28 -0.16
C VAL A 232 -18.26 -6.38 0.12
N SER A 233 -18.99 -5.33 -0.25
CA SER A 233 -20.44 -5.26 -0.03
C SER A 233 -21.12 -4.76 -1.29
N MET A 234 -21.98 -5.58 -1.90
CA MET A 234 -22.78 -5.16 -3.05
C MET A 234 -24.13 -5.87 -3.05
N THR A 235 -25.12 -5.33 -3.76
CA THR A 235 -26.40 -6.01 -3.97
C THR A 235 -26.53 -6.39 -5.44
N LEU A 236 -26.76 -7.67 -5.69
CA LEU A 236 -27.09 -8.22 -6.98
C LEU A 236 -28.60 -8.36 -7.08
N LYS A 237 -29.15 -7.93 -8.21
CA LYS A 237 -30.54 -8.17 -8.59
C LYS A 237 -30.56 -8.60 -10.04
N ASP A 238 -31.18 -9.74 -10.34
CA ASP A 238 -31.19 -10.40 -11.66
C ASP A 238 -29.81 -10.88 -12.17
N TYR A 239 -28.73 -10.78 -11.38
CA TYR A 239 -27.37 -11.18 -11.78
C TYR A 239 -26.76 -12.13 -10.76
N PHE A 240 -25.96 -13.09 -11.23
CA PHE A 240 -25.19 -14.00 -10.39
C PHE A 240 -23.69 -13.83 -10.62
N THR A 241 -22.87 -14.29 -9.67
CA THR A 241 -21.41 -14.13 -9.75
C THR A 241 -20.74 -15.41 -10.22
N ASP A 242 -19.92 -15.30 -11.26
CA ASP A 242 -18.92 -16.29 -11.63
C ASP A 242 -17.52 -15.77 -11.28
N SER A 243 -16.85 -16.40 -10.34
CA SER A 243 -15.47 -16.11 -9.96
C SER A 243 -14.54 -17.24 -10.44
N PHE A 244 -13.46 -16.87 -11.12
CA PHE A 244 -12.49 -17.83 -11.66
C PHE A 244 -11.08 -17.25 -11.65
N VAL A 245 -10.09 -18.11 -11.91
CA VAL A 245 -8.68 -17.72 -11.97
C VAL A 245 -8.13 -18.10 -13.34
N THR A 246 -7.57 -17.12 -14.03
CA THR A 246 -6.84 -17.33 -15.28
C THR A 246 -5.34 -17.27 -15.02
N ARG A 247 -4.53 -17.91 -15.87
CA ARG A 247 -3.07 -17.80 -15.81
C ARG A 247 -2.55 -17.06 -17.03
N THR A 248 -1.58 -16.19 -16.79
CA THR A 248 -0.74 -15.58 -17.82
C THR A 248 0.68 -16.09 -17.64
N ASP A 249 1.58 -15.77 -18.57
CA ASP A 249 3.00 -16.13 -18.47
C ASP A 249 3.70 -15.49 -17.25
N TYR A 250 3.15 -14.41 -16.71
CA TYR A 250 3.79 -13.59 -15.68
C TYR A 250 3.13 -13.69 -14.31
N SER A 251 1.83 -13.98 -14.22
CA SER A 251 1.13 -14.21 -12.95
C SER A 251 -0.27 -14.81 -13.14
N GLN A 252 -0.94 -15.11 -12.03
CA GLN A 252 -2.37 -15.43 -12.01
C GLN A 252 -3.21 -14.15 -12.16
N VAL A 253 -4.44 -14.30 -12.65
CA VAL A 253 -5.43 -13.22 -12.78
C VAL A 253 -6.68 -13.63 -12.01
N ALA A 254 -7.07 -12.81 -11.04
CA ALA A 254 -8.33 -12.93 -10.34
C ALA A 254 -9.44 -12.36 -11.23
N ALA A 255 -10.46 -13.14 -11.56
CA ALA A 255 -11.49 -12.73 -12.51
C ALA A 255 -12.89 -12.97 -11.96
N TRP A 256 -13.78 -12.03 -12.27
CA TRP A 256 -15.20 -12.07 -11.95
C TRP A 256 -16.02 -11.71 -13.17
N ALA A 257 -17.11 -12.44 -13.38
CA ALA A 257 -18.18 -12.09 -14.30
C ALA A 257 -19.50 -12.06 -13.53
N PHE A 258 -20.18 -10.92 -13.53
CA PHE A 258 -21.53 -10.77 -12.98
C PHE A 258 -22.47 -10.90 -14.15
N ARG A 259 -23.12 -12.06 -14.29
CA ARG A 259 -23.91 -12.42 -15.48
C ARG A 259 -25.39 -12.31 -15.19
N LEU A 260 -26.12 -11.82 -16.19
CA LEU A 260 -27.58 -11.79 -16.16
C LEU A 260 -28.12 -13.22 -16.01
N ALA A 261 -29.13 -13.38 -15.16
CA ALA A 261 -29.75 -14.66 -14.88
C ALA A 261 -30.21 -15.35 -16.18
N PRO A 262 -29.96 -16.66 -16.39
CA PRO A 262 -30.25 -17.31 -17.67
C PRO A 262 -31.73 -17.31 -18.07
N ASP A 263 -32.64 -17.37 -17.09
CA ASP A 263 -34.08 -17.26 -17.30
C ASP A 263 -34.46 -15.87 -17.81
N ILE A 264 -33.85 -14.82 -17.27
CA ILE A 264 -34.04 -13.45 -17.75
C ILE A 264 -33.37 -13.27 -19.11
N ALA A 265 -32.08 -13.64 -19.26
CA ALA A 265 -31.27 -13.41 -20.45
C ALA A 265 -31.85 -14.08 -21.70
N ASN A 266 -32.42 -15.27 -21.56
CA ASN A 266 -33.00 -16.04 -22.66
C ASN A 266 -34.50 -15.77 -22.87
N ASP A 267 -35.20 -15.18 -21.90
CA ASP A 267 -36.61 -14.82 -22.05
C ASP A 267 -36.77 -13.50 -22.81
N LEU A 268 -37.03 -13.60 -24.12
CA LEU A 268 -37.39 -12.47 -24.97
C LEU A 268 -38.63 -11.71 -24.47
N TRP A 269 -39.50 -12.36 -23.70
CA TRP A 269 -40.76 -11.80 -23.20
C TRP A 269 -40.61 -11.08 -21.85
N TYR A 270 -39.43 -11.11 -21.24
CA TYR A 270 -39.21 -10.54 -19.90
C TYR A 270 -39.58 -9.04 -19.83
N SER A 271 -39.10 -8.24 -20.78
CA SER A 271 -39.24 -6.76 -20.84
C SER A 271 -40.26 -6.28 -21.87
N TYR A 272 -41.26 -7.11 -22.11
CA TYR A 272 -42.14 -6.99 -23.25
C TYR A 272 -43.40 -6.18 -22.93
N SER A 273 -43.88 -5.35 -23.87
CA SER A 273 -44.98 -4.41 -23.59
C SER A 273 -46.38 -4.83 -24.04
N HIS A 274 -46.54 -5.95 -24.74
CA HIS A 274 -47.79 -6.38 -25.40
C HIS A 274 -48.25 -5.49 -26.59
N TYR A 275 -47.53 -4.41 -26.91
CA TYR A 275 -47.80 -3.56 -28.07
C TYR A 275 -46.98 -3.99 -29.31
N ARG A 276 -47.54 -3.78 -30.51
CA ARG A 276 -46.90 -4.08 -31.81
C ARG A 276 -46.85 -2.86 -32.71
N ILE A 277 -45.79 -2.76 -33.50
CA ILE A 277 -45.73 -1.92 -34.69
C ILE A 277 -45.38 -2.82 -35.88
N GLY A 278 -46.34 -2.97 -36.80
CA GLY A 278 -46.23 -3.90 -37.91
C GLY A 278 -46.04 -5.36 -37.44
N PRO A 279 -45.09 -6.13 -38.00
CA PRO A 279 -44.82 -7.50 -37.57
C PRO A 279 -44.00 -7.57 -36.27
N GLY A 280 -43.44 -6.46 -35.80
CA GLY A 280 -42.53 -6.42 -34.66
C GLY A 280 -43.21 -6.07 -33.34
N TRP A 281 -42.70 -6.65 -32.26
CA TRP A 281 -43.12 -6.34 -30.90
C TRP A 281 -42.31 -5.21 -30.27
N LEU A 282 -42.88 -4.52 -29.29
CA LEU A 282 -42.22 -3.47 -28.55
C LEU A 282 -41.77 -3.93 -27.14
N TYR A 283 -40.71 -3.30 -26.64
CA TYR A 283 -40.19 -3.46 -25.28
C TYR A 283 -40.52 -2.25 -24.43
N ASN A 284 -40.56 -2.43 -23.11
CA ASN A 284 -40.62 -1.36 -22.12
C ASN A 284 -39.56 -1.55 -21.04
N LEU A 285 -39.43 -0.57 -20.14
CA LEU A 285 -38.45 -0.60 -19.05
C LEU A 285 -39.03 -1.05 -17.69
N ALA A 286 -40.25 -1.60 -17.65
CA ALA A 286 -40.94 -1.88 -16.39
C ALA A 286 -40.22 -2.90 -15.48
N LYS A 287 -39.53 -3.88 -16.08
CA LYS A 287 -38.69 -4.86 -15.36
C LYS A 287 -37.19 -4.57 -15.47
N PHE A 288 -36.83 -3.38 -15.93
CA PHE A 288 -35.44 -3.01 -16.16
C PHE A 288 -34.78 -2.60 -14.85
N THR A 289 -33.92 -3.46 -14.31
CA THR A 289 -33.26 -3.20 -13.04
C THR A 289 -32.11 -2.22 -13.19
N PRO A 290 -31.71 -1.51 -12.11
CA PRO A 290 -30.54 -0.62 -12.17
C PRO A 290 -29.28 -1.32 -12.67
N MET A 291 -29.07 -2.59 -12.28
CA MET A 291 -27.90 -3.38 -12.70
C MET A 291 -27.91 -3.73 -14.19
N MET A 292 -29.04 -3.65 -14.89
CA MET A 292 -29.08 -3.75 -16.36
C MET A 292 -28.53 -2.51 -17.06
N GLN A 293 -28.47 -1.38 -16.36
CA GLN A 293 -28.01 -0.08 -16.88
C GLN A 293 -26.61 0.28 -16.39
N GLN A 294 -26.28 -0.03 -15.14
CA GLN A 294 -25.01 0.29 -14.52
C GLN A 294 -24.81 -0.54 -13.25
N ALA A 295 -23.56 -0.87 -12.93
CA ALA A 295 -23.23 -1.63 -11.74
C ALA A 295 -22.08 -0.96 -10.97
N ALA A 296 -22.22 -0.95 -9.64
CA ALA A 296 -21.15 -0.68 -8.70
C ALA A 296 -20.65 -2.03 -8.18
N ILE A 297 -19.46 -2.44 -8.62
CA ILE A 297 -18.91 -3.76 -8.38
C ILE A 297 -17.74 -3.63 -7.40
N GLU A 298 -17.79 -4.41 -6.33
CA GLU A 298 -16.71 -4.50 -5.35
C GLU A 298 -16.08 -5.89 -5.34
N VAL A 299 -14.79 -5.98 -5.66
CA VAL A 299 -14.04 -7.23 -5.63
C VAL A 299 -12.81 -7.10 -4.75
N VAL A 300 -12.34 -8.21 -4.19
CA VAL A 300 -11.13 -8.24 -3.37
C VAL A 300 -10.31 -9.48 -3.64
N SER A 301 -8.98 -9.33 -3.68
CA SER A 301 -8.03 -10.41 -3.88
C SER A 301 -6.86 -10.31 -2.90
N GLU A 302 -6.38 -11.46 -2.42
CA GLU A 302 -5.18 -11.60 -1.58
C GLU A 302 -4.06 -12.23 -2.40
N TRP A 303 -2.92 -11.56 -2.47
CA TRP A 303 -1.72 -12.03 -3.15
C TRP A 303 -0.56 -12.16 -2.18
N ARG A 304 0.37 -13.06 -2.48
CA ARG A 304 1.60 -13.25 -1.71
C ARG A 304 2.81 -13.25 -2.62
N ILE A 305 3.85 -12.54 -2.21
CA ILE A 305 5.18 -12.53 -2.83
C ILE A 305 6.27 -12.74 -1.76
N PRO A 306 7.50 -13.13 -2.15
CA PRO A 306 8.62 -13.25 -1.20
C PRO A 306 8.87 -11.94 -0.45
N GLY A 307 9.10 -12.03 0.86
CA GLY A 307 9.31 -10.86 1.72
C GLY A 307 10.60 -10.10 1.42
N SER A 308 11.57 -10.76 0.81
CA SER A 308 12.83 -10.16 0.35
C SER A 308 12.71 -9.39 -0.98
N TYR A 309 11.53 -9.38 -1.61
CA TYR A 309 11.33 -8.65 -2.86
C TYR A 309 11.24 -7.15 -2.60
N GLU A 310 12.17 -6.38 -3.15
CA GLU A 310 12.27 -4.93 -3.01
C GLU A 310 12.09 -4.21 -4.37
N GLY A 311 11.52 -4.87 -5.39
CA GLY A 311 11.15 -4.21 -6.65
C GLY A 311 9.75 -3.58 -6.58
N PRO A 312 9.35 -2.77 -7.57
CA PRO A 312 7.97 -2.31 -7.65
C PRO A 312 7.03 -3.47 -7.98
N ILE A 313 5.76 -3.37 -7.58
CA ILE A 313 4.69 -4.20 -8.13
C ILE A 313 3.70 -3.34 -8.92
N TYR A 314 3.07 -3.97 -9.90
CA TYR A 314 2.04 -3.38 -10.75
C TYR A 314 0.72 -4.10 -10.52
N ILE A 315 -0.29 -3.35 -10.13
CA ILE A 315 -1.64 -3.85 -9.88
C ILE A 315 -2.54 -3.32 -10.99
N TRP A 316 -2.92 -4.22 -11.89
CA TRP A 316 -3.79 -3.92 -13.02
C TRP A 316 -5.20 -4.39 -12.70
N THR A 317 -6.18 -3.48 -12.70
CA THR A 317 -7.59 -3.85 -12.75
C THR A 317 -8.18 -3.37 -14.06
N ASN A 318 -8.90 -4.27 -14.73
CA ASN A 318 -9.62 -3.97 -15.95
C ASN A 318 -11.08 -4.34 -15.78
N SER A 319 -11.95 -3.62 -16.48
CA SER A 319 -13.37 -3.93 -16.54
C SER A 319 -13.94 -3.69 -17.93
N ARG A 320 -14.94 -4.49 -18.30
CA ARG A 320 -15.73 -4.31 -19.52
C ARG A 320 -17.16 -4.81 -19.31
N VAL A 321 -18.03 -4.45 -20.24
CA VAL A 321 -19.41 -4.93 -20.33
C VAL A 321 -19.57 -5.75 -21.61
N ASP A 322 -20.23 -6.90 -21.50
CA ASP A 322 -20.90 -7.53 -22.64
C ASP A 322 -22.34 -7.01 -22.66
N SER A 323 -22.79 -6.50 -23.81
CA SER A 323 -24.10 -5.92 -24.00
C SER A 323 -25.01 -6.89 -24.73
N ARG A 324 -26.22 -7.09 -24.21
CA ARG A 324 -27.29 -7.84 -24.86
C ARG A 324 -28.25 -6.87 -25.53
N THR A 325 -28.54 -7.10 -26.81
CA THR A 325 -29.57 -6.37 -27.54
C THR A 325 -30.66 -7.32 -28.02
N ARG A 326 -31.91 -6.94 -27.75
CA ARG A 326 -33.11 -7.63 -28.20
C ARG A 326 -33.82 -6.79 -29.23
N SER A 327 -34.19 -7.36 -30.38
CA SER A 327 -34.94 -6.67 -31.42
C SER A 327 -36.26 -7.39 -31.68
N GLY A 328 -37.36 -6.66 -31.50
CA GLY A 328 -38.71 -7.19 -31.66
C GLY A 328 -39.13 -7.38 -33.13
N GLN A 329 -38.47 -6.67 -34.07
CA GLN A 329 -38.70 -6.83 -35.51
C GLN A 329 -38.00 -8.05 -36.09
N ALA A 330 -36.78 -8.35 -35.63
CA ALA A 330 -35.97 -9.45 -36.14
C ALA A 330 -36.10 -10.74 -35.32
N GLY A 331 -36.79 -10.71 -34.18
CA GLY A 331 -36.74 -11.78 -33.17
C GLY A 331 -35.30 -12.04 -32.68
N ALA A 332 -34.41 -11.06 -32.87
CA ALA A 332 -32.98 -11.22 -32.64
C ALA A 332 -32.66 -10.98 -31.16
N ASN A 333 -31.80 -11.84 -30.62
CA ASN A 333 -31.22 -11.72 -29.29
C ASN A 333 -29.74 -12.03 -29.43
N PHE A 334 -28.89 -11.00 -29.39
CA PHE A 334 -27.45 -11.18 -29.53
C PHE A 334 -26.71 -10.50 -28.39
N VAL A 335 -25.55 -11.05 -28.08
CA VAL A 335 -24.62 -10.55 -27.07
C VAL A 335 -23.36 -10.14 -27.82
N GLU A 336 -22.93 -8.90 -27.59
CA GLU A 336 -21.73 -8.33 -28.17
C GLU A 336 -20.87 -7.73 -27.07
N ARG A 337 -19.56 -7.85 -27.22
CA ARG A 337 -18.62 -7.09 -26.41
C ARG A 337 -18.82 -5.61 -26.72
N ASP A 338 -18.97 -4.78 -25.69
CA ASP A 338 -19.04 -3.33 -25.83
C ASP A 338 -17.63 -2.71 -25.69
N PRO A 339 -16.93 -2.39 -26.78
CA PRO A 339 -15.53 -1.97 -26.71
C PRO A 339 -15.38 -0.60 -26.04
N ALA A 340 -16.40 0.26 -26.14
CA ALA A 340 -16.39 1.59 -25.54
C ALA A 340 -16.66 1.55 -24.02
N SER A 341 -17.00 0.38 -23.46
CA SER A 341 -17.11 0.15 -22.01
C SER A 341 -15.81 -0.32 -21.35
N GLU A 342 -14.79 -0.65 -22.14
CA GLU A 342 -13.55 -1.20 -21.62
C GLU A 342 -12.69 -0.12 -20.97
N VAL A 343 -12.35 -0.34 -19.71
CA VAL A 343 -11.55 0.58 -18.88
C VAL A 343 -10.49 -0.20 -18.12
N SER A 344 -9.35 0.44 -17.88
CA SER A 344 -8.18 -0.14 -17.23
C SER A 344 -7.54 0.86 -16.31
N HIS A 345 -7.13 0.41 -15.13
CA HIS A 345 -6.42 1.22 -14.15
C HIS A 345 -5.22 0.45 -13.60
N LEU A 346 -4.10 1.16 -13.46
CA LEU A 346 -2.83 0.65 -13.00
C LEU A 346 -2.39 1.42 -11.75
N THR A 347 -2.12 0.70 -10.67
CA THR A 347 -1.40 1.26 -9.50
C THR A 347 -0.02 0.61 -9.40
N GLU A 348 1.01 1.45 -9.27
CA GLU A 348 2.37 1.04 -8.94
C GLU A 348 2.59 1.14 -7.43
N VAL A 349 3.21 0.12 -6.83
CA VAL A 349 3.54 0.11 -5.40
C VAL A 349 5.01 -0.23 -5.24
N ASP A 350 5.77 0.67 -4.58
CA ASP A 350 7.17 0.42 -4.25
C ASP A 350 7.29 -0.54 -3.06
N MET A 351 7.76 -1.76 -3.31
CA MET A 351 7.97 -2.74 -2.25
C MET A 351 9.28 -2.51 -1.48
N ALA A 352 10.15 -1.61 -1.96
CA ALA A 352 11.36 -1.15 -1.26
C ALA A 352 11.08 -0.06 -0.24
N THR A 353 9.82 0.23 0.06
CA THR A 353 9.50 1.27 1.05
C THR A 353 9.95 0.84 2.47
N PRO A 354 10.54 1.73 3.28
CA PRO A 354 11.03 1.40 4.62
C PRO A 354 9.93 0.92 5.58
N GLN A 355 8.67 1.25 5.29
CA GLN A 355 7.50 0.77 6.03
C GLN A 355 7.22 -0.73 5.80
N LEU A 356 7.77 -1.33 4.75
CA LEU A 356 7.71 -2.78 4.47
C LEU A 356 9.01 -3.52 4.82
N ALA A 357 9.95 -2.86 5.51
CA ALA A 357 11.16 -3.51 5.98
C ALA A 357 10.85 -4.55 7.09
N ARG A 358 11.67 -5.60 7.18
CA ARG A 358 11.52 -6.62 8.22
C ARG A 358 11.65 -6.06 9.63
N GLN A 359 12.55 -5.09 9.78
CA GLN A 359 12.90 -4.45 11.03
C GLN A 359 12.59 -2.97 10.90
N GLN A 360 12.34 -2.31 12.03
CA GLN A 360 12.10 -0.87 12.01
C GLN A 360 13.29 -0.11 11.46
N VAL A 361 13.03 0.72 10.46
CA VAL A 361 14.02 1.57 9.82
C VAL A 361 14.09 2.92 10.54
N VAL A 362 15.30 3.33 10.88
CA VAL A 362 15.60 4.59 11.54
C VAL A 362 16.81 5.27 10.90
N ARG A 363 16.93 6.56 11.14
CA ARG A 363 18.19 7.29 10.97
C ARG A 363 18.89 7.39 12.32
N LEU A 364 20.18 7.14 12.35
CA LEU A 364 20.98 7.30 13.58
C LEU A 364 21.51 8.72 13.65
N GLN A 365 20.79 9.59 14.36
CA GLN A 365 21.14 11.00 14.49
C GLN A 365 22.07 11.21 15.69
N SER A 366 23.20 11.89 15.48
CA SER A 366 24.06 12.33 16.57
C SER A 366 23.38 13.45 17.35
N LEU A 367 23.63 13.57 18.66
CA LEU A 367 23.25 14.77 19.42
C LEU A 367 24.35 15.83 19.44
N SER A 368 25.49 15.55 18.78
CA SER A 368 26.60 16.48 18.64
C SER A 368 26.36 17.50 17.53
N GLY A 369 26.88 18.71 17.73
CA GLY A 369 26.83 19.77 16.72
C GLY A 369 25.41 20.08 16.25
N ASN A 370 25.19 20.00 14.93
CA ASN A 370 23.90 20.28 14.28
C ASN A 370 22.93 19.09 14.29
N GLY A 371 23.33 17.97 14.88
CA GLY A 371 22.56 16.74 14.89
C GLY A 371 22.51 16.05 13.53
N ASP A 372 23.68 15.77 12.97
CA ASP A 372 23.80 15.07 11.68
C ASP A 372 23.56 13.55 11.83
N CYS A 373 23.12 12.93 10.73
CA CYS A 373 22.79 11.51 10.64
C CYS A 373 23.94 10.68 10.10
N LEU A 374 24.10 9.47 10.66
CA LEU A 374 25.06 8.48 10.21
C LEU A 374 24.70 8.02 8.79
N THR A 375 25.64 8.19 7.85
CA THR A 375 25.39 8.04 6.41
C THR A 375 26.49 7.21 5.77
N GLN A 376 26.09 6.23 4.95
CA GLN A 376 27.01 5.56 4.03
C GLN A 376 26.84 6.12 2.62
N LYS A 377 27.43 7.29 2.38
CA LYS A 377 27.22 8.07 1.14
C LYS A 377 27.54 7.29 -0.15
N HIS A 378 28.54 6.42 -0.08
CA HIS A 378 29.01 5.61 -1.20
C HIS A 378 28.85 4.14 -0.86
N THR A 379 27.85 3.48 -1.43
CA THR A 379 27.49 2.09 -1.11
C THR A 379 28.56 1.08 -1.52
N ASP A 380 29.44 1.44 -2.45
CA ASP A 380 30.59 0.67 -2.91
C ASP A 380 31.83 0.82 -2.01
N LYS A 381 31.78 1.71 -1.01
CA LYS A 381 32.91 2.01 -0.12
C LYS A 381 32.55 1.76 1.34
N PRO A 382 33.54 1.41 2.18
CA PRO A 382 33.32 1.17 3.60
C PRO A 382 33.15 2.47 4.42
N ALA A 383 33.32 3.65 3.82
CA ALA A 383 33.35 4.89 4.57
C ALA A 383 31.97 5.28 5.13
N ILE A 384 31.92 5.56 6.43
CA ILE A 384 30.77 6.13 7.12
C ILE A 384 31.05 7.58 7.50
N THR A 385 30.10 8.46 7.21
CA THR A 385 30.19 9.90 7.46
C THR A 385 28.97 10.40 8.23
N LEU A 386 29.02 11.66 8.64
CA LEU A 386 27.87 12.40 9.16
C LEU A 386 27.40 13.39 8.09
N GLU A 387 26.11 13.37 7.79
CA GLU A 387 25.46 14.32 6.88
C GLU A 387 24.16 14.82 7.50
N SER A 388 23.66 15.98 7.06
CA SER A 388 22.39 16.50 7.56
C SER A 388 21.26 15.49 7.35
N CYS A 389 20.47 15.29 8.40
CA CYS A 389 19.38 14.32 8.39
C CYS A 389 18.32 14.70 7.37
N THR A 390 17.98 13.78 6.47
CA THR A 390 16.85 13.96 5.56
C THR A 390 15.51 13.62 6.23
N SER A 391 14.44 14.26 5.77
CA SER A 391 13.06 13.94 6.13
C SER A 391 12.45 12.95 5.14
N GLY A 392 11.36 12.29 5.51
CA GLY A 392 10.64 11.37 4.62
C GLY A 392 11.32 10.00 4.51
N ASP A 393 11.03 9.29 3.42
CA ASP A 393 11.55 7.96 3.07
C ASP A 393 12.71 7.99 2.05
N VAL A 394 13.19 9.19 1.70
CA VAL A 394 14.32 9.40 0.79
C VAL A 394 15.68 9.10 1.44
N MET A 395 16.72 8.96 0.60
CA MET A 395 18.12 8.69 0.98
C MET A 395 18.32 7.40 1.78
N PRO A 396 18.18 6.21 1.15
CA PRO A 396 18.39 4.93 1.82
C PRO A 396 19.80 4.77 2.44
N GLU A 397 20.78 5.57 2.02
CA GLU A 397 22.13 5.63 2.56
C GLU A 397 22.19 6.10 4.03
N GLN A 398 21.17 6.84 4.48
CA GLN A 398 21.00 7.28 5.88
C GLN A 398 20.11 6.33 6.70
N GLN A 399 19.52 5.32 6.06
CA GLN A 399 18.51 4.45 6.65
C GLN A 399 19.15 3.16 7.16
N TRP A 400 18.97 2.92 8.45
CA TRP A 400 19.52 1.78 9.16
C TRP A 400 18.42 1.02 9.87
N TYR A 401 18.56 -0.29 10.00
CA TYR A 401 17.71 -1.09 10.87
C TYR A 401 18.56 -2.04 11.70
N LEU A 402 18.17 -2.26 12.96
CA LEU A 402 18.84 -3.19 13.85
C LEU A 402 18.21 -4.58 13.68
N ASP A 403 18.98 -5.55 13.21
CA ASP A 403 18.50 -6.91 12.98
C ASP A 403 18.72 -7.81 14.21
N ASN A 404 18.13 -9.01 14.18
CA ASN A 404 18.06 -9.95 15.31
C ASN A 404 19.43 -10.43 15.80
N ASP A 405 20.45 -10.37 14.96
CA ASP A 405 21.85 -10.64 15.29
C ASP A 405 22.55 -9.43 15.95
N SER A 406 21.78 -8.39 16.30
CA SER A 406 22.26 -7.11 16.85
C SER A 406 23.14 -6.30 15.89
N THR A 407 23.04 -6.51 14.58
CA THR A 407 23.78 -5.72 13.59
C THR A 407 22.92 -4.60 12.99
N TYR A 408 23.51 -3.41 12.80
CA TYR A 408 22.85 -2.32 12.08
C TYR A 408 23.12 -2.46 10.59
N ARG A 409 22.07 -2.64 9.79
CA ARG A 409 22.15 -2.85 8.34
C ARG A 409 21.70 -1.61 7.59
N ASN A 410 22.52 -1.16 6.64
CA ASN A 410 22.20 -0.04 5.77
C ASN A 410 21.23 -0.50 4.67
N ARG A 411 20.19 0.30 4.38
CA ARG A 411 19.22 -0.06 3.35
C ARG A 411 19.73 0.07 1.92
N ALA A 412 20.65 1.01 1.65
CA ALA A 412 21.16 1.23 0.31
C ALA A 412 22.20 0.17 -0.11
N SER A 413 23.08 -0.22 0.81
CA SER A 413 24.18 -1.16 0.50
C SER A 413 23.94 -2.60 0.97
N GLY A 414 23.04 -2.81 1.92
CA GLY A 414 22.90 -4.09 2.64
C GLY A 414 24.07 -4.41 3.59
N MET A 415 25.04 -3.51 3.72
CA MET A 415 26.21 -3.69 4.58
C MET A 415 25.91 -3.32 6.03
N CYS A 416 26.70 -3.89 6.94
CA CYS A 416 26.58 -3.72 8.37
C CYS A 416 27.50 -2.60 8.88
N LEU A 417 26.99 -1.80 9.80
CA LEU A 417 27.81 -0.88 10.59
C LEU A 417 28.79 -1.68 11.44
N ALA A 418 30.08 -1.36 11.36
CA ALA A 418 31.15 -2.03 12.05
C ALA A 418 32.06 -1.02 12.78
N ALA A 419 32.55 -1.43 13.95
CA ALA A 419 33.73 -0.82 14.54
C ALA A 419 34.97 -1.32 13.79
N ASP A 420 35.61 -0.42 13.05
CA ASP A 420 36.87 -0.71 12.38
C ASP A 420 37.98 -0.72 13.43
N VAL A 421 38.44 -1.93 13.76
CA VAL A 421 39.44 -2.17 14.81
C VAL A 421 40.81 -1.58 14.44
N LEU A 422 41.10 -1.40 13.15
CA LEU A 422 42.38 -0.88 12.68
C LEU A 422 42.43 0.66 12.73
N SER A 423 41.40 1.33 12.21
CA SER A 423 41.36 2.80 12.21
C SER A 423 40.77 3.41 13.48
N GLY A 424 40.05 2.62 14.27
CA GLY A 424 39.24 3.08 15.40
C GLY A 424 37.98 3.84 14.97
N GLY A 425 37.66 3.86 13.67
CA GLY A 425 36.50 4.55 13.08
C GLY A 425 35.25 3.67 12.95
N ALA A 426 34.19 4.24 12.39
CA ALA A 426 33.03 3.47 11.93
C ALA A 426 33.20 3.13 10.44
N ALA A 427 32.85 1.90 10.06
CA ALA A 427 32.91 1.43 8.68
C ALA A 427 31.65 0.64 8.31
N ALA A 428 31.36 0.54 7.01
CA ALA A 428 30.42 -0.42 6.46
C ALA A 428 31.17 -1.67 5.99
N GLU A 429 30.74 -2.84 6.48
CA GLU A 429 31.33 -4.13 6.15
C GLU A 429 30.26 -5.15 5.77
N ALA A 430 30.63 -6.22 5.05
CA ALA A 430 29.72 -7.34 4.82
C ALA A 430 29.17 -7.87 6.14
N CYS A 431 27.88 -8.20 6.17
CA CYS A 431 27.19 -8.65 7.39
C CYS A 431 27.53 -10.07 7.84
N ASP A 432 28.40 -10.77 7.11
CA ASP A 432 28.72 -12.17 7.37
C ASP A 432 29.36 -12.37 8.76
N GLY A 433 28.89 -13.42 9.44
CA GLY A 433 29.43 -13.91 10.70
C GLY A 433 29.03 -13.16 11.96
N ALA A 434 28.18 -12.13 11.88
CA ALA A 434 27.70 -11.32 13.02
C ALA A 434 28.79 -11.08 14.07
N MET A 435 30.00 -10.71 13.64
CA MET A 435 31.15 -10.56 14.53
C MET A 435 30.86 -9.49 15.59
N LEU A 436 31.45 -9.62 16.78
CA LEU A 436 31.15 -8.71 17.91
C LEU A 436 31.43 -7.24 17.59
N ASN A 437 32.34 -6.93 16.66
CA ASN A 437 32.60 -5.56 16.20
C ASN A 437 31.50 -4.98 15.31
N LYS A 438 30.62 -5.82 14.76
CA LYS A 438 29.44 -5.46 13.97
C LYS A 438 28.15 -5.50 14.80
N GLN A 439 28.21 -6.12 15.98
CA GLN A 439 27.08 -6.15 16.90
C GLN A 439 27.07 -4.91 17.78
N TRP A 440 25.89 -4.33 17.93
CA TRP A 440 25.68 -3.09 18.66
C TRP A 440 24.59 -3.26 19.73
N GLU A 441 24.74 -2.53 20.82
CA GLU A 441 23.74 -2.44 21.87
C GLU A 441 23.60 -1.00 22.35
N TRP A 442 22.39 -0.64 22.72
CA TRP A 442 22.12 0.66 23.31
C TRP A 442 22.27 0.61 24.82
N ARG A 443 22.99 1.60 25.35
CA ARG A 443 23.08 1.90 26.77
C ARG A 443 22.55 3.32 26.98
N ALA A 444 21.27 3.42 27.33
CA ALA A 444 20.44 4.63 27.28
C ALA A 444 20.39 5.26 25.86
N ASP A 445 21.19 6.29 25.60
CA ASP A 445 21.31 6.99 24.33
C ASP A 445 22.72 6.89 23.72
N ARG A 446 23.53 5.92 24.16
CA ARG A 446 24.86 5.63 23.60
C ARG A 446 24.85 4.27 22.92
N ILE A 447 25.57 4.13 21.82
CA ILE A 447 25.63 2.90 21.02
C ILE A 447 26.98 2.23 21.25
N HIS A 448 26.99 1.08 21.91
CA HIS A 448 28.20 0.31 22.24
C HIS A 448 28.36 -0.85 21.26
N SER A 449 29.58 -1.05 20.76
CA SER A 449 29.90 -2.29 20.04
C SER A 449 30.04 -3.41 21.07
N ARG A 450 29.68 -4.64 20.75
CA ARG A 450 29.91 -5.78 21.65
C ARG A 450 31.35 -6.30 21.64
N PHE A 451 32.21 -5.74 20.80
CA PHE A 451 33.63 -6.09 20.77
C PHE A 451 34.31 -5.75 22.10
N MET A 452 35.04 -6.72 22.66
CA MET A 452 35.65 -6.63 24.00
C MET A 452 34.67 -6.16 25.08
N ASP A 453 33.52 -6.83 25.18
CA ASP A 453 32.44 -6.60 26.16
C ASP A 453 31.79 -5.20 26.11
N GLY A 454 32.08 -4.43 25.06
CA GLY A 454 31.58 -3.07 24.84
C GLY A 454 32.03 -2.03 25.86
N GLY A 455 33.05 -2.34 26.66
CA GLY A 455 33.68 -1.37 27.56
C GLY A 455 34.65 -0.42 26.85
N ALA A 456 35.24 -0.87 25.75
CA ALA A 456 36.30 -0.15 25.02
C ALA A 456 35.91 0.31 23.60
N TRP A 457 34.68 -0.01 23.15
CA TRP A 457 34.22 0.29 21.80
C TRP A 457 32.78 0.79 21.81
N ARG A 458 32.57 2.01 21.30
CA ARG A 458 31.27 2.67 21.22
C ARG A 458 31.28 3.78 20.19
N LEU A 459 30.15 4.05 19.57
CA LEU A 459 30.00 5.09 18.56
C LEU A 459 29.94 6.48 19.21
N TYR A 460 30.79 7.40 18.75
CA TYR A 460 30.80 8.81 19.18
C TYR A 460 31.29 9.70 18.05
N VAL A 461 31.23 11.03 18.24
CA VAL A 461 31.66 12.02 17.25
C VAL A 461 32.91 12.74 17.72
N ARG A 462 33.96 12.76 16.88
CA ARG A 462 35.17 13.56 17.11
C ARG A 462 35.52 14.32 15.85
N ASP A 463 35.68 15.63 15.98
CA ASP A 463 36.04 16.53 14.88
C ASP A 463 35.12 16.34 13.64
N GLY A 464 33.81 16.17 13.90
CA GLY A 464 32.78 15.94 12.88
C GLY A 464 32.78 14.53 12.25
N LYS A 465 33.55 13.58 12.79
CA LYS A 465 33.66 12.21 12.24
C LYS A 465 33.16 11.17 13.24
N PRO A 466 32.50 10.10 12.75
CA PRO A 466 32.12 8.97 13.58
C PRO A 466 33.35 8.14 13.95
N MET A 467 33.56 7.96 15.24
CA MET A 467 34.64 7.17 15.83
C MET A 467 34.05 6.04 16.69
N THR A 468 34.81 4.97 16.89
CA THR A 468 34.35 3.78 17.64
C THR A 468 35.28 3.36 18.77
N ILE A 469 36.56 3.75 18.76
CA ILE A 469 37.51 3.41 19.83
C ILE A 469 37.35 4.32 21.06
N PHE A 470 37.25 3.74 22.25
CA PHE A 470 37.09 4.51 23.49
C PHE A 470 38.29 5.43 23.78
N ASP A 471 38.02 6.71 24.08
CA ASP A 471 39.02 7.71 24.47
C ASP A 471 38.96 7.97 25.98
N PRO A 472 39.76 7.29 26.83
CA PRO A 472 39.68 7.41 28.28
C PRO A 472 40.01 8.81 28.82
N VAL A 473 40.61 9.69 28.00
CA VAL A 473 40.93 11.06 28.40
C VAL A 473 39.69 11.94 28.29
N ARG A 474 38.87 11.72 27.26
CA ARG A 474 37.65 12.49 27.02
C ARG A 474 36.43 11.87 27.69
N HIS A 475 36.47 10.55 27.85
CA HIS A 475 35.30 9.74 28.12
C HIS A 475 35.47 8.86 29.34
N GLN A 476 34.33 8.50 29.94
CA GLN A 476 34.28 7.61 31.10
C GLN A 476 33.49 6.35 30.77
N ASN A 477 33.90 5.21 31.33
CA ASN A 477 33.18 3.96 31.20
C ASN A 477 31.95 3.95 32.13
N THR A 478 30.89 4.64 31.71
CA THR A 478 29.64 4.71 32.47
C THR A 478 28.91 3.36 32.44
N PRO A 479 28.48 2.84 33.60
CA PRO A 479 27.79 1.56 33.68
C PRO A 479 26.45 1.60 32.96
N SER A 480 26.00 0.42 32.52
CA SER A 480 24.63 0.23 32.08
C SER A 480 23.67 0.24 33.27
N ASN A 481 22.42 0.62 33.05
CA ASN A 481 21.40 0.49 34.09
C ASN A 481 21.17 -1.03 34.37
N PRO A 482 21.21 -1.45 35.65
CA PRO A 482 21.10 -2.88 36.02
C PRO A 482 19.72 -3.48 35.78
N PHE A 483 18.66 -2.67 35.69
CA PHE A 483 17.30 -3.13 35.44
C PHE A 483 17.01 -3.31 33.95
N HIS A 484 17.57 -2.45 33.09
CA HIS A 484 17.51 -2.60 31.64
C HIS A 484 18.48 -1.65 30.92
N ALA A 485 19.20 -2.13 29.89
CA ALA A 485 20.25 -1.34 29.23
C ALA A 485 19.75 -0.04 28.56
N LEU A 486 18.51 -0.02 28.07
CA LEU A 486 17.90 1.20 27.50
C LEU A 486 17.51 2.26 28.54
N LEU A 487 17.40 1.90 29.82
CA LEU A 487 17.11 2.89 30.85
C LEU A 487 18.34 3.73 31.13
N LYS A 488 18.09 4.97 31.57
CA LYS A 488 19.13 5.87 32.04
C LYS A 488 19.85 5.23 33.23
N PRO A 489 21.19 5.32 33.34
CA PRO A 489 21.92 4.77 34.49
C PRO A 489 21.57 5.46 35.82
N TRP A 490 21.07 6.69 35.78
CA TRP A 490 20.52 7.44 36.91
C TRP A 490 19.50 8.49 36.42
N SER A 491 18.67 9.02 37.33
CA SER A 491 17.56 9.92 36.99
C SER A 491 17.97 11.25 36.33
N SER A 492 19.04 11.90 36.79
CA SER A 492 19.53 13.16 36.22
C SER A 492 20.31 13.02 34.90
N TYR A 493 20.52 11.80 34.40
CA TYR A 493 21.21 11.55 33.14
C TYR A 493 20.57 12.36 31.99
N PRO A 494 21.37 13.04 31.14
CA PRO A 494 22.81 12.87 30.92
C PRO A 494 23.73 13.72 31.83
N HIS A 495 23.19 14.49 32.79
CA HIS A 495 24.00 15.27 33.72
C HIS A 495 24.74 14.38 34.72
N ALA A 496 25.72 14.96 35.41
CA ALA A 496 26.43 14.26 36.47
C ALA A 496 25.43 13.83 37.57
N PRO A 497 25.54 12.60 38.09
CA PRO A 497 24.70 12.12 39.16
C PRO A 497 24.88 12.96 40.43
N THR A 498 23.79 13.16 41.16
CA THR A 498 23.71 13.99 42.35
C THR A 498 23.14 13.20 43.53
N GLN A 499 23.42 13.67 44.75
CA GLN A 499 22.85 13.07 45.94
C GLN A 499 21.32 13.23 45.93
N GLY A 500 20.60 12.11 45.83
CA GLY A 500 19.13 12.08 45.67
C GLY A 500 18.66 11.46 44.35
N ASP A 501 19.57 11.27 43.39
CA ASP A 501 19.26 10.52 42.18
C ASP A 501 18.91 9.06 42.50
N VAL A 502 18.05 8.49 41.66
CA VAL A 502 17.67 7.08 41.69
C VAL A 502 18.18 6.38 40.44
N VAL A 503 18.30 5.05 40.50
CA VAL A 503 18.47 4.17 39.36
C VAL A 503 17.07 3.81 38.84
N PRO A 504 16.63 4.29 37.68
CA PRO A 504 15.30 3.97 37.14
C PRO A 504 15.10 2.46 36.99
N ALA A 505 13.95 1.96 37.40
CA ALA A 505 13.58 0.55 37.30
C ALA A 505 12.25 0.39 36.53
N LEU A 506 12.14 -0.65 35.70
CA LEU A 506 10.92 -0.91 34.92
C LEU A 506 9.70 -1.22 35.80
N VAL A 507 9.92 -1.83 36.96
CA VAL A 507 8.88 -2.24 37.91
C VAL A 507 9.37 -1.98 39.33
N GLY A 508 8.48 -1.50 40.19
CA GLY A 508 8.76 -1.28 41.60
C GLY A 508 9.38 0.09 41.91
N THR A 509 9.94 0.22 43.12
CA THR A 509 10.56 1.47 43.58
C THR A 509 12.00 1.57 43.08
N SER A 510 12.31 2.62 42.32
CA SER A 510 13.67 2.94 41.87
C SER A 510 14.61 3.16 43.07
N PRO A 511 15.67 2.34 43.24
CA PRO A 511 16.59 2.50 44.36
C PRO A 511 17.45 3.76 44.22
N GLN A 512 17.88 4.33 45.33
CA GLN A 512 18.84 5.43 45.35
C GLN A 512 20.18 5.00 44.73
N ILE A 513 20.86 5.92 44.05
CA ILE A 513 22.18 5.62 43.47
C ILE A 513 23.21 5.31 44.57
N SER A 514 24.16 4.43 44.27
CA SER A 514 25.27 4.13 45.18
C SER A 514 26.28 5.28 45.24
N GLN A 515 27.06 5.38 46.33
CA GLN A 515 28.15 6.36 46.45
C GLN A 515 29.16 6.26 45.30
N GLY A 516 29.40 5.06 44.76
CA GLY A 516 30.29 4.87 43.61
C GLY A 516 29.78 5.49 42.31
N LEU A 517 28.47 5.71 42.16
CA LEU A 517 27.93 6.40 40.99
C LEU A 517 28.16 7.92 41.04
N LEU A 518 28.33 8.52 42.23
CA LEU A 518 28.53 9.96 42.37
C LEU A 518 29.86 10.47 41.80
N SER A 519 30.82 9.59 41.49
CA SER A 519 32.09 9.98 40.87
C SER A 519 32.01 10.18 39.35
N TYR A 520 30.90 9.78 38.71
CA TYR A 520 30.74 9.94 37.27
C TYR A 520 30.46 11.41 36.90
N LYS A 521 30.95 11.83 35.75
CA LYS A 521 30.72 13.16 35.17
C LYS A 521 29.48 13.17 34.27
N ALA A 522 29.07 14.36 33.84
CA ALA A 522 28.07 14.50 32.78
C ALA A 522 28.56 13.85 31.48
N ILE A 523 27.61 13.32 30.70
CA ILE A 523 27.87 12.72 29.39
C ILE A 523 27.74 13.79 28.32
N GLY A 524 28.79 13.94 27.51
CA GLY A 524 28.81 14.88 26.39
C GLY A 524 27.87 14.46 25.27
N ASN A 525 27.36 15.44 24.52
CA ASN A 525 26.52 15.20 23.35
C ASN A 525 27.26 14.48 22.21
N ASP A 526 28.59 14.52 22.19
CA ASP A 526 29.45 13.78 21.27
C ASP A 526 29.32 12.26 21.40
N GLU A 527 28.88 11.75 22.56
CA GLU A 527 28.68 10.33 22.80
C GLU A 527 27.25 9.85 22.52
N ARG A 528 26.32 10.79 22.35
CA ARG A 528 24.88 10.51 22.43
C ARG A 528 24.24 10.51 21.05
N TRP A 529 23.28 9.62 20.87
CA TRP A 529 22.60 9.35 19.63
C TRP A 529 21.10 9.20 19.86
N GLN A 530 20.31 9.49 18.84
CA GLN A 530 18.89 9.21 18.84
C GLN A 530 18.46 8.53 17.53
N PRO A 531 17.65 7.47 17.60
CA PRO A 531 17.00 6.92 16.42
C PRO A 531 15.86 7.87 16.02
N VAL A 532 15.86 8.28 14.75
CA VAL A 532 14.79 9.07 14.15
C VAL A 532 14.00 8.15 13.20
N PRO A 533 12.70 7.90 13.45
CA PRO A 533 11.89 7.08 12.55
C PRO A 533 11.88 7.63 11.12
N VAL A 534 11.87 6.72 10.16
CA VAL A 534 11.65 7.05 8.75
C VAL A 534 10.14 7.05 8.49
N ASP A 535 9.48 8.18 8.73
CA ASP A 535 8.06 8.34 8.41
C ASP A 535 7.87 8.80 6.97
N SER A 536 6.96 8.17 6.23
CA SER A 536 6.47 8.62 4.93
C SER A 536 5.28 9.60 5.04
N SER A 537 4.79 9.87 6.26
CA SER A 537 3.58 10.63 6.53
C SER A 537 3.84 12.08 6.96
N ARG A 538 4.63 12.83 6.17
CA ARG A 538 4.62 14.30 6.21
C ARG A 538 4.43 14.89 4.83
#